data_AF-A0A1L8D2I5-F1
#
_entry.id   AF-A0A1L8D2I5-F1
#
_cell.length_a   1.000
_cell.length_b   1.000
_cell.length_c   1.000
_cell.angle_alpha   90.00
_cell.angle_beta   90.00
_cell.angle_gamma   90.00
#
_symmetry.space_group_name_H-M   'P 1'
#
loop_
_entity.id
_entity.type
_entity.pdbx_description
1 polymer ?
#
loop_
_entity_poly.entity_id
_entity_poly.type
_entity_poly.pdbx_seq_one_letter_code
_entity_poly.pdbx_strand_id
1 'polypeptide(L)' 'MITAVASIVIFFLLIWIHELGHFLAAKKVGIVVKEFSIGFG' A
#
# COMPACT_ATOMS: atom_id res chain seq x y z
N MET A 1 5.22 15.66 -19.41
CA MET A 1 4.25 14.53 -19.40
C MET A 1 4.87 13.25 -18.83
N ILE A 2 6.04 12.80 -19.32
CA ILE A 2 6.74 11.61 -18.80
C ILE A 2 6.96 11.69 -17.29
N THR A 3 7.43 12.83 -16.77
CA THR A 3 7.64 13.05 -15.33
C THR A 3 6.37 12.89 -14.51
N ALA A 4 5.26 13.49 -14.94
CA ALA A 4 3.97 13.37 -14.27
C ALA A 4 3.46 11.92 -14.23
N VAL A 5 3.56 11.21 -15.35
CA VAL A 5 3.17 9.79 -15.43
C VAL A 5 4.06 8.94 -14.51
N ALA A 6 5.37 9.16 -14.55
CA ALA A 6 6.32 8.46 -13.68
C ALA A 6 6.03 8.71 -12.19
N SER A 7 5.73 9.96 -11.81
CA SER A 7 5.35 10.31 -10.44
C SER A 7 4.11 9.54 -9.98
N ILE A 8 3.05 9.50 -10.78
CA ILE A 8 1.81 8.77 -10.43
C ILE A 8 2.09 7.29 -10.23
N VAL A 9 2.84 6.66 -11.13
CA VAL A 9 3.17 5.23 -11.07
C VAL A 9 3.97 4.90 -9.81
N ILE A 10 5.00 5.70 -9.52
CA ILE A 10 5.85 5.50 -8.34
C ILE A 10 5.06 5.71 -7.05
N PHE A 11 4.21 6.74 -6.99
CA PHE A 11 3.39 7.01 -5.81
C PHE A 11 2.41 5.85 -5.54
N PHE A 12 1.77 5.34 -6.58
CA PHE A 12 0.85 4.21 -6.47
C PHE A 12 1.57 2.95 -5.98
N LEU A 13 2.75 2.65 -6.55
CA LEU A 13 3.57 1.51 -6.14
C LEU A 13 4.05 1.64 -4.68
N LEU A 14 4.43 2.85 -4.27
CA LEU A 14 4.88 3.13 -2.90
C LEU A 14 3.76 2.90 -1.90
N ILE A 15 2.56 3.45 -2.15
CA ILE A 15 1.38 3.25 -1.28
C ILE A 15 1.03 1.76 -1.21
N TRP A 16 1.04 1.06 -2.35
CA TRP A 16 0.75 -0.37 -2.39
C TRP A 16 1.71 -1.20 -1.53
N ILE A 17 3.01 -0.96 -1.63
CA ILE A 17 4.02 -1.65 -0.79
C ILE A 17 3.87 -1.27 0.69
N HIS A 18 3.53 -0.01 0.99
CA HIS A 18 3.32 0.45 2.37
C HIS A 18 2.17 -0.28 3.06
N GLU A 19 0.99 -0.28 2.44
CA GLU A 19 -0.20 -0.94 3.00
C GLU A 19 -0.01 -2.46 3.09
N LEU A 20 0.64 -3.07 2.08
CA LEU A 20 1.02 -4.48 2.15
C LEU A 20 1.95 -4.78 3.33
N GLY A 21 2.87 -3.86 3.65
CA GLY A 21 3.73 -3.97 4.83
C GLY A 21 2.92 -4.05 6.12
N HIS A 22 1.92 -3.17 6.29
CA HIS A 22 1.01 -3.20 7.44
C HIS A 22 0.21 -4.50 7.51
N PHE A 23 -0.34 -4.95 6.38
CA PHE A 23 -1.10 -6.20 6.32
C PHE A 23 -0.24 -7.40 6.71
N LEU A 24 0.99 -7.49 6.19
CA LEU A 24 1.92 -8.57 6.51
C LEU A 24 2.37 -8.50 7.98
N ALA A 25 2.60 -7.29 8.51
CA ALA A 25 2.93 -7.11 9.92
C ALA A 25 1.78 -7.56 10.83
N ALA A 26 0.54 -7.15 10.54
CA ALA A 26 -0.66 -7.57 11.26
C ALA A 26 -0.83 -9.10 11.22
N LYS A 27 -0.66 -9.71 10.04
CA LYS A 27 -0.73 -11.17 9.88
C LYS A 27 0.33 -11.89 10.69
N LYS A 28 1.55 -11.36 10.77
CA LYS A 28 2.66 -11.96 11.53
C LYS A 28 2.42 -11.98 13.03
N VAL A 29 1.69 -10.99 13.57
CA VAL A 29 1.36 -10.91 15.00
C VAL A 29 -0.02 -11.47 15.34
N GLY A 30 -0.71 -12.08 14.37
CA GLY A 30 -2.02 -12.71 14.57
C GLY A 30 -3.21 -11.75 14.62
N ILE A 31 -3.05 -10.51 14.15
CA ILE A 31 -4.15 -9.55 14.03
C ILE A 31 -4.98 -9.89 12.80
N VAL A 32 -6.30 -10.05 13.00
CA VAL A 32 -7.26 -10.27 11.91
C VAL A 32 -7.55 -8.93 11.21
N VAL A 33 -7.11 -8.80 9.97
CA VAL A 33 -7.42 -7.66 9.11
C VAL A 33 -8.73 -7.96 8.37
N LYS A 34 -9.77 -7.13 8.58
CA LYS A 34 -11.10 -7.32 7.97
C LYS A 34 -11.18 -6.80 6.53
N GLU A 35 -10.50 -5.69 6.26
CA GLU A 35 -10.49 -5.03 4.96
C GLU A 35 -9.07 -4.55 4.66
N PHE A 36 -8.63 -4.76 3.41
CA PHE A 36 -7.37 -4.26 2.90
C PHE A 36 -7.67 -3.12 1.92
N SER A 37 -7.32 -1.90 2.29
CA SER A 37 -7.48 -0.69 1.48
C SER A 37 -6.13 -0.25 0.90
N ILE A 38 -6.17 0.44 -0.24
CA ILE A 38 -5.00 1.08 -0.86
C ILE A 38 -5.31 2.56 -0.98
N GLY A 39 -4.53 3.40 -0.29
CA GLY A 39 -4.74 4.86 -0.26
C GLY A 39 -5.32 5.31 1.07
N PHE A 40 -6.57 5.77 1.07
CA PHE A 40 -7.26 6.18 2.30
C PHE A 40 -8.03 4.98 2.85
N GLY A 41 -7.41 4.26 3.79
CA GLY A 41 -8.12 3.30 4.64
C GLY A 41 -9.05 3.96 5.63
#